data_AF-A0A5C4N4W9-F1
#
_entry.id   AF-A0A5C4N4W9-F1
#
_cell.length_a   1.000
_cell.length_b   1.000
_cell.length_c   1.000
_cell.angle_alpha   90.00
_cell.angle_beta   90.00
_cell.angle_gamma   90.00
#
_symmetry.space_group_name_H-M   'P 1'
#
loop_
_entity.id
_entity.type
_entity.pdbx_description
1 polymer ?
#
loop_
_entity_poly.entity_id
_entity_poly.type
_entity_poly.pdbx_seq_one_letter_code
_entity_poly.pdbx_strand_id
1 'polypeptide(L)'
;MRSRRIAAAALATTLMAGAAGAATTGLGYALGDGGATLVTIGHLGDPQGLAGVALSTADGMDLALSDLSVRPNTGGLYGYSGATNSYYLVDPATGVATPQAMGPGINEGAAAGFDFNNVIDAARLVTTNDDNFVFDPKAMPATVTQATDLFYVAGDVNEGRNPGVFANAYTNAVPMASANVQYVLDSATNSLAILGNNAGTLSTVSQLTLNGRAVDISSVGGFDILSMMEGDNTAYALLSIGGVQSLYSFLLPQAGGMASLNFLGEVGTAFGSMNGLAVANAPAPIPLPAGVFLLGGALAGLGFLRRRAVRA
;
A
#
# COMPACT_ATOMS: atom_id res chain seq x y z
N MET A 1 -25.38 52.54 51.67
CA MET A 1 -24.57 52.48 50.42
C MET A 1 -23.18 51.94 50.71
N ARG A 2 -22.94 50.63 50.51
CA ARG A 2 -21.60 50.06 50.30
C ARG A 2 -21.78 48.85 49.39
N SER A 3 -21.46 49.04 48.11
CA SER A 3 -21.55 48.04 47.04
C SER A 3 -20.37 47.07 47.15
N ARG A 4 -20.66 45.78 47.34
CA ARG A 4 -19.67 44.69 47.20
C ARG A 4 -19.55 44.35 45.72
N ARG A 5 -18.38 44.63 45.13
CA ARG A 5 -18.02 44.19 43.78
C ARG A 5 -17.54 42.74 43.87
N ILE A 6 -18.28 41.82 43.27
CA ILE A 6 -17.85 40.45 43.01
C ILE A 6 -17.14 40.49 41.65
N ALA A 7 -15.84 40.20 41.63
CA ALA A 7 -15.09 40.03 40.41
C ALA A 7 -15.29 38.59 39.91
N ALA A 8 -16.05 38.42 38.83
CA ALA A 8 -16.12 37.16 38.09
C ALA A 8 -15.00 37.17 37.05
N ALA A 9 -14.00 36.31 37.22
CA ALA A 9 -12.97 36.07 36.22
C ALA A 9 -13.56 35.17 35.12
N ALA A 10 -13.67 35.70 33.90
CA ALA A 10 -14.03 34.93 32.72
C ALA A 10 -12.81 34.11 32.27
N LEU A 11 -12.88 32.78 32.38
CA LEU A 11 -11.90 31.87 31.81
C LEU A 11 -12.37 31.48 30.40
N ALA A 12 -11.85 32.16 29.39
CA ALA A 12 -11.98 31.74 28.00
C ALA A 12 -10.84 30.78 27.66
N THR A 13 -11.08 29.47 27.76
CA THR A 13 -10.19 28.45 27.18
C THR A 13 -10.70 28.09 25.80
N THR A 14 -10.03 28.63 24.78
CA THR A 14 -10.10 28.21 23.38
C THR A 14 -9.71 26.73 23.27
N LEU A 15 -10.64 25.87 22.85
CA LEU A 15 -10.31 24.55 22.32
C LEU A 15 -9.60 24.76 20.98
N MET A 16 -8.26 24.62 20.98
CA MET A 16 -7.53 24.34 19.75
C MET A 16 -7.69 22.85 19.45
N ALA A 17 -8.68 22.53 18.63
CA ALA A 17 -8.73 21.25 17.92
C ALA A 17 -7.63 21.25 16.86
N GLY A 18 -6.42 20.87 17.27
CA GLY A 18 -5.41 20.43 16.33
C GLY A 18 -5.78 19.03 15.87
N ALA A 19 -6.28 18.89 14.64
CA ALA A 19 -6.24 17.62 13.94
C ALA A 19 -4.77 17.26 13.77
N ALA A 20 -4.21 16.50 14.72
CA ALA A 20 -2.95 15.84 14.51
C ALA A 20 -3.18 14.86 13.35
N GLY A 21 -2.61 15.16 12.18
CA GLY A 21 -2.51 14.19 11.11
C GLY A 21 -1.87 12.95 11.71
N ALA A 22 -2.59 11.83 11.70
CA ALA A 22 -2.03 10.55 12.08
C ALA A 22 -0.79 10.35 11.20
N ALA A 23 0.38 10.29 11.81
CA ALA A 23 1.58 9.84 11.11
C ALA A 23 1.23 8.48 10.52
N THR A 24 1.16 8.39 9.20
CA THR A 24 0.88 7.12 8.52
C THR A 24 2.08 6.21 8.75
N THR A 25 1.99 5.31 9.74
CA THR A 25 3.06 4.37 10.12
C THR A 25 3.17 3.19 9.15
N GLY A 26 3.11 3.46 7.85
CA GLY A 26 3.20 2.45 6.80
C GLY A 26 4.33 2.77 5.83
N LEU A 27 4.97 1.73 5.32
CA LEU A 27 5.86 1.78 4.17
C LEU A 27 5.16 1.17 2.96
N GLY A 28 5.59 1.56 1.77
CA GLY A 28 5.10 1.00 0.51
C GLY A 28 6.23 0.40 -0.32
N TYR A 29 5.88 -0.57 -1.15
CA TYR A 29 6.69 -1.06 -2.25
C TYR A 29 5.94 -0.82 -3.56
N ALA A 30 6.66 -0.43 -4.60
CA ALA A 30 6.17 -0.30 -5.97
C ALA A 30 7.25 -0.81 -6.93
N LEU A 31 6.92 -0.88 -8.22
CA LEU A 31 7.79 -1.37 -9.27
C LEU A 31 8.10 -0.26 -10.27
N GLY A 32 9.35 0.15 -10.34
CA GLY A 32 9.85 1.15 -11.29
C GLY A 32 10.58 0.53 -12.48
N ASP A 33 11.00 1.39 -13.41
CA ASP A 33 11.83 1.04 -14.58
C ASP A 33 11.25 -0.12 -15.41
N GLY A 34 9.93 -0.09 -15.64
CA GLY A 34 9.23 -1.13 -16.38
C GLY A 34 9.11 -2.46 -15.63
N GLY A 35 9.21 -2.43 -14.29
CA GLY A 35 9.11 -3.63 -13.45
C GLY A 35 10.45 -4.17 -12.98
N ALA A 36 11.57 -3.59 -13.40
CA ALA A 36 12.92 -4.09 -13.13
C ALA A 36 13.52 -3.58 -11.81
N THR A 37 12.88 -2.61 -11.16
CA THR A 37 13.36 -2.04 -9.89
C THR A 37 12.26 -2.15 -8.84
N LEU A 38 12.57 -2.77 -7.70
CA LEU A 38 11.74 -2.66 -6.51
C LEU A 38 12.01 -1.31 -5.84
N VAL A 39 10.98 -0.48 -5.79
CA VAL A 39 11.03 0.87 -5.23
C VAL A 39 10.37 0.88 -3.86
N THR A 40 11.09 1.35 -2.85
CA THR A 40 10.57 1.56 -1.49
C THR A 40 10.08 2.99 -1.33
N ILE A 41 8.82 3.12 -0.90
CA ILE A 41 8.18 4.35 -0.45
C ILE A 41 8.26 4.37 1.08
N GLY A 42 9.23 5.10 1.62
CA GLY A 42 9.54 5.07 3.06
C GLY A 42 8.44 5.66 3.95
N HIS A 43 7.58 6.52 3.40
CA HIS A 43 6.48 7.14 4.14
C HIS A 43 5.26 7.35 3.23
N LEU A 44 4.15 6.67 3.49
CA LEU A 44 2.96 6.76 2.62
C LEU A 44 2.33 8.16 2.60
N GLY A 45 2.46 8.95 3.66
CA GLY A 45 1.96 10.34 3.69
C GLY A 45 2.86 11.38 3.03
N ASP A 46 4.05 10.98 2.56
CA ASP A 46 4.99 11.83 1.82
C ASP A 46 5.79 10.93 0.87
N PRO A 47 5.24 10.58 -0.30
CA PRO A 47 5.80 9.59 -1.22
C PRO A 47 7.01 10.14 -2.02
N GLN A 48 7.94 10.77 -1.31
CA GLN A 48 9.20 11.32 -1.80
C GLN A 48 10.37 10.53 -1.19
N GLY A 49 11.60 10.79 -1.67
CA GLY A 49 12.79 10.14 -1.14
C GLY A 49 12.84 8.63 -1.38
N LEU A 50 12.42 8.21 -2.58
CA LEU A 50 12.36 6.82 -3.01
C LEU A 50 13.74 6.15 -2.99
N ALA A 51 13.79 4.88 -2.59
CA ALA A 51 14.97 4.03 -2.69
C ALA A 51 14.69 2.84 -3.61
N GLY A 52 15.62 2.49 -4.50
CA GLY A 52 15.44 1.43 -5.47
C GLY A 52 16.47 0.31 -5.31
N VAL A 53 16.05 -0.93 -5.52
CA VAL A 53 16.93 -2.09 -5.70
C VAL A 53 16.53 -2.84 -6.97
N ALA A 54 17.52 -3.19 -7.79
CA ALA A 54 17.27 -3.93 -9.02
C ALA A 54 16.74 -5.33 -8.70
N LEU A 55 15.77 -5.80 -9.49
CA LEU A 55 15.19 -7.12 -9.36
C LEU A 55 15.97 -8.12 -10.21
N SER A 56 16.29 -9.27 -9.61
CA SER A 56 16.93 -10.37 -10.31
C SER A 56 16.41 -11.71 -9.81
N THR A 57 16.55 -12.75 -10.62
CA THR A 57 16.38 -14.13 -10.15
C THR A 57 17.54 -14.55 -9.24
N ALA A 58 17.40 -15.69 -8.55
CA ALA A 58 18.44 -16.22 -7.66
C ALA A 58 19.78 -16.57 -8.36
N ASP A 59 19.74 -16.86 -9.66
CA ASP A 59 20.91 -17.07 -10.52
C ASP A 59 21.45 -15.78 -11.16
N GLY A 60 20.87 -14.62 -10.81
CA GLY A 60 21.35 -13.29 -11.20
C GLY A 60 20.89 -12.83 -12.59
N MET A 61 19.84 -13.42 -13.16
CA MET A 61 19.24 -12.93 -14.39
C MET A 61 18.31 -11.74 -14.10
N ASP A 62 18.25 -10.79 -15.02
CA ASP A 62 17.34 -9.66 -14.94
C ASP A 62 15.88 -10.13 -14.85
N LEU A 63 15.10 -9.48 -13.98
CA LEU A 63 13.70 -9.79 -13.76
C LEU A 63 12.85 -8.52 -13.84
N ALA A 64 11.71 -8.61 -14.51
CA ALA A 64 10.68 -7.59 -14.47
C ALA A 64 9.39 -8.19 -13.86
N LEU A 65 8.85 -7.51 -12.86
CA LEU A 65 7.56 -7.82 -12.25
C LEU A 65 6.48 -6.85 -12.75
N SER A 66 5.25 -7.33 -12.82
CA SER A 66 4.06 -6.57 -13.21
C SER A 66 3.29 -6.05 -12.00
N ASP A 67 3.26 -6.81 -10.91
CA ASP A 67 2.68 -6.39 -9.62
C ASP A 67 3.30 -7.18 -8.44
N LEU A 68 3.06 -6.73 -7.21
CA LEU A 68 3.56 -7.28 -5.95
C LEU A 68 2.57 -7.11 -4.80
N SER A 69 2.65 -7.98 -3.80
CA SER A 69 1.86 -7.88 -2.56
C SER A 69 2.58 -8.53 -1.39
N VAL A 70 2.36 -8.00 -0.19
CA VAL A 70 2.85 -8.58 1.07
C VAL A 70 1.83 -9.58 1.58
N ARG A 71 2.25 -10.83 1.77
CA ARG A 71 1.40 -11.89 2.33
C ARG A 71 1.17 -11.64 3.83
N PRO A 72 -0.04 -11.29 4.29
CA PRO A 72 -0.23 -10.84 5.67
C PRO A 72 0.14 -11.88 6.73
N ASN A 73 -0.09 -13.17 6.47
CA ASN A 73 0.18 -14.24 7.44
C ASN A 73 1.68 -14.49 7.70
N THR A 74 2.57 -14.09 6.79
CA THR A 74 4.02 -14.35 6.93
C THR A 74 4.91 -13.13 6.74
N GLY A 75 4.38 -12.02 6.20
CA GLY A 75 5.13 -10.80 5.88
C GLY A 75 6.04 -10.91 4.65
N GLY A 76 6.03 -12.04 3.94
CA GLY A 76 6.80 -12.22 2.70
C GLY A 76 6.25 -11.36 1.57
N LEU A 77 7.13 -10.68 0.84
CA LEU A 77 6.80 -9.92 -0.37
C LEU A 77 6.78 -10.89 -1.56
N TYR A 78 5.66 -10.99 -2.24
CA TYR A 78 5.53 -11.78 -3.46
C TYR A 78 5.33 -10.87 -4.65
N GLY A 79 5.73 -11.34 -5.83
CA GLY A 79 5.48 -10.63 -7.08
C GLY A 79 5.16 -11.57 -8.22
N TYR A 80 4.49 -11.01 -9.22
CA TYR A 80 4.11 -11.71 -10.44
C TYR A 80 4.82 -11.08 -11.64
N SER A 81 5.38 -11.91 -12.53
CA SER A 81 5.94 -11.47 -13.81
C SER A 81 5.01 -11.85 -14.96
N GLY A 82 4.44 -10.86 -15.65
CA GLY A 82 3.64 -11.10 -16.85
C GLY A 82 4.47 -11.59 -18.05
N ALA A 83 5.78 -11.33 -18.08
CA ALA A 83 6.65 -11.76 -19.17
C ALA A 83 6.87 -13.29 -19.17
N THR A 84 6.95 -13.90 -17.98
CA THR A 84 7.21 -15.34 -17.81
C THR A 84 6.04 -16.08 -17.17
N ASN A 85 4.95 -15.39 -16.85
CA ASN A 85 3.78 -15.91 -16.12
C ASN A 85 4.17 -16.62 -14.83
N SER A 86 5.15 -16.08 -14.12
CA SER A 86 5.77 -16.72 -12.95
C SER A 86 5.56 -15.87 -11.70
N TYR A 87 5.39 -16.58 -10.58
CA TYR A 87 5.20 -16.00 -9.26
C TYR A 87 6.49 -16.20 -8.45
N TYR A 88 6.89 -15.16 -7.73
CA TYR A 88 8.14 -15.10 -7.02
C TYR A 88 7.93 -14.69 -5.56
N LEU A 89 8.78 -15.21 -4.67
CA LEU A 89 9.04 -14.64 -3.36
C LEU A 89 10.24 -13.71 -3.49
N VAL A 90 10.08 -12.43 -3.15
CA VAL A 90 11.08 -11.37 -3.32
C VAL A 90 11.68 -11.03 -1.97
N ASP A 91 13.01 -10.98 -1.89
CA ASP A 91 13.72 -10.38 -0.76
C ASP A 91 13.79 -8.86 -0.98
N PRO A 92 13.06 -8.05 -0.19
CA PRO A 92 13.02 -6.60 -0.38
C PRO A 92 14.35 -5.90 -0.08
N ALA A 93 15.26 -6.53 0.65
CA ALA A 93 16.56 -5.95 0.96
C ALA A 93 17.56 -6.07 -0.21
N THR A 94 17.46 -7.16 -0.98
CA THR A 94 18.42 -7.49 -2.04
C THR A 94 17.85 -7.40 -3.45
N GLY A 95 16.51 -7.40 -3.60
CA GLY A 95 15.84 -7.50 -4.89
C GLY A 95 15.87 -8.91 -5.50
N VAL A 96 16.45 -9.90 -4.81
CA VAL A 96 16.52 -11.27 -5.31
C VAL A 96 15.17 -11.96 -5.18
N ALA A 97 14.70 -12.53 -6.28
CA ALA A 97 13.42 -13.20 -6.41
C ALA A 97 13.59 -14.72 -6.61
N THR A 98 12.93 -15.50 -5.77
CA THR A 98 12.92 -16.97 -5.82
C THR A 98 11.62 -17.47 -6.44
N PRO A 99 11.65 -18.22 -7.55
CA PRO A 99 10.43 -18.71 -8.20
C PRO A 99 9.64 -19.64 -7.28
N GLN A 100 8.32 -19.49 -7.28
CA GLN A 100 7.38 -20.27 -6.46
C GLN A 100 6.49 -21.15 -7.33
N ALA A 101 5.93 -20.59 -8.39
CA ALA A 101 5.08 -21.29 -9.34
C ALA A 101 5.13 -20.59 -10.70
N MET A 102 4.74 -21.32 -11.73
CA MET A 102 4.38 -20.78 -13.04
C MET A 102 2.89 -21.00 -13.24
N GLY A 103 2.18 -19.97 -13.69
CA GLY A 103 0.74 -20.00 -13.92
C GLY A 103 0.39 -20.15 -15.40
N PRO A 104 -0.92 -20.27 -15.71
CA PRO A 104 -1.42 -20.01 -17.05
C PRO A 104 -1.04 -18.59 -17.49
N GLY A 105 -0.84 -18.41 -18.79
CA GLY A 105 -0.45 -17.11 -19.33
C GLY A 105 -1.57 -16.10 -19.28
N ILE A 106 -1.24 -14.86 -18.90
CA ILE A 106 -2.11 -13.71 -19.19
C ILE A 106 -1.86 -13.24 -20.62
N ASN A 107 -2.85 -12.61 -21.23
CA ASN A 107 -2.69 -12.00 -22.55
C ASN A 107 -1.64 -10.87 -22.50
N GLU A 108 -0.72 -10.83 -23.47
CA GLU A 108 0.32 -9.79 -23.53
C GLU A 108 -0.26 -8.38 -23.50
N GLY A 109 0.37 -7.49 -22.74
CA GLY A 109 -0.03 -6.09 -22.63
C GLY A 109 -1.15 -5.81 -21.62
N ALA A 110 -1.69 -6.82 -20.94
CA ALA A 110 -2.61 -6.60 -19.83
C ALA A 110 -1.88 -5.99 -18.63
N ALA A 111 -2.49 -5.01 -17.98
CA ALA A 111 -2.08 -4.61 -16.63
C ALA A 111 -2.60 -5.64 -15.63
N ALA A 112 -1.84 -5.88 -14.57
CA ALA A 112 -2.11 -6.91 -13.59
C ALA A 112 -2.25 -6.32 -12.19
N GLY A 113 -3.23 -6.84 -11.44
CA GLY A 113 -3.44 -6.62 -10.01
C GLY A 113 -3.17 -7.90 -9.23
N PHE A 114 -2.34 -7.88 -8.19
CA PHE A 114 -1.98 -9.05 -7.41
C PHE A 114 -2.05 -8.77 -5.90
N ASP A 115 -2.95 -9.45 -5.17
CA ASP A 115 -3.04 -9.26 -3.72
C ASP A 115 -3.52 -10.50 -2.93
N PHE A 116 -3.13 -10.58 -1.65
CA PHE A 116 -3.37 -11.72 -0.78
C PHE A 116 -4.72 -11.69 -0.07
N ASN A 117 -5.52 -12.73 -0.32
CA ASN A 117 -6.62 -13.09 0.56
C ASN A 117 -6.04 -13.72 1.83
N ASN A 118 -6.03 -12.96 2.92
CA ASN A 118 -5.47 -13.36 4.20
C ASN A 118 -6.30 -14.43 4.96
N VAL A 119 -7.56 -14.65 4.59
CA VAL A 119 -8.44 -15.68 5.20
C VAL A 119 -8.11 -17.07 4.65
N ILE A 120 -7.97 -17.21 3.32
CA ILE A 120 -7.63 -18.51 2.68
C ILE A 120 -6.12 -18.67 2.43
N ASP A 121 -5.36 -17.63 2.73
CA ASP A 121 -3.92 -17.56 2.64
C ASP A 121 -3.37 -17.86 1.24
N ALA A 122 -4.04 -17.29 0.24
CA ALA A 122 -3.75 -17.40 -1.19
C ALA A 122 -3.92 -16.03 -1.84
N ALA A 123 -3.19 -15.75 -2.91
CA ALA A 123 -3.28 -14.50 -3.63
C ALA A 123 -4.20 -14.61 -4.84
N ARG A 124 -4.80 -13.48 -5.22
CA ARG A 124 -5.54 -13.34 -6.46
C ARG A 124 -4.75 -12.46 -7.42
N LEU A 125 -4.62 -12.94 -8.65
CA LEU A 125 -4.16 -12.15 -9.80
C LEU A 125 -5.39 -11.82 -10.65
N VAL A 126 -5.59 -10.55 -10.97
CA VAL A 126 -6.59 -10.04 -11.91
C VAL A 126 -5.91 -9.26 -13.02
N THR A 127 -6.53 -9.17 -14.20
CA THR A 127 -5.98 -8.35 -15.28
C THR A 127 -7.04 -7.50 -15.98
N THR A 128 -6.57 -6.53 -16.76
CA THR A 128 -7.42 -5.70 -17.64
C THR A 128 -8.00 -6.49 -18.81
N ASN A 129 -7.64 -7.76 -18.97
CA ASN A 129 -8.19 -8.69 -19.96
C ASN A 129 -9.05 -9.77 -19.27
N ASP A 130 -9.67 -9.41 -18.15
CA ASP A 130 -10.67 -10.19 -17.41
C ASP A 130 -10.14 -11.46 -16.73
N ASP A 131 -8.83 -11.70 -16.75
CA ASP A 131 -8.25 -12.85 -16.08
C ASP A 131 -8.52 -12.81 -14.57
N ASN A 132 -8.73 -13.99 -13.98
CA ASN A 132 -8.93 -14.18 -12.54
C ASN A 132 -8.26 -15.47 -12.11
N PHE A 133 -7.06 -15.38 -11.56
CA PHE A 133 -6.28 -16.53 -11.09
C PHE A 133 -6.10 -16.52 -9.58
N VAL A 134 -6.01 -17.71 -9.00
CA VAL A 134 -5.70 -17.92 -7.59
C VAL A 134 -4.34 -18.59 -7.50
N PHE A 135 -3.39 -17.89 -6.88
CA PHE A 135 -2.07 -18.43 -6.53
C PHE A 135 -2.07 -18.91 -5.08
N ASP A 136 -1.82 -20.20 -4.88
CA ASP A 136 -1.74 -20.82 -3.55
C ASP A 136 -0.29 -21.19 -3.20
N PRO A 137 0.43 -20.36 -2.41
CA PRO A 137 1.82 -20.62 -2.05
C PRO A 137 2.00 -21.72 -1.00
N LYS A 138 0.95 -22.13 -0.29
CA LYS A 138 1.03 -23.19 0.74
C LYS A 138 0.82 -24.59 0.16
N ALA A 139 0.33 -24.69 -1.07
CA ALA A 139 0.26 -25.97 -1.76
C ALA A 139 1.69 -26.52 -2.00
N MET A 140 1.81 -27.85 -2.10
CA MET A 140 3.10 -28.51 -2.28
C MET A 140 3.04 -29.45 -3.50
N PRO A 141 3.52 -29.00 -4.68
CA PRO A 141 4.09 -27.68 -4.98
C PRO A 141 3.02 -26.57 -4.99
N ALA A 142 3.45 -25.29 -4.95
CA ALA A 142 2.55 -24.16 -5.08
C ALA A 142 1.74 -24.24 -6.38
N THR A 143 0.49 -23.80 -6.35
CA THR A 143 -0.44 -23.96 -7.48
C THR A 143 -0.99 -22.62 -7.96
N VAL A 144 -1.40 -22.59 -9.23
CA VAL A 144 -2.14 -21.47 -9.82
C VAL A 144 -3.36 -22.05 -10.53
N THR A 145 -4.55 -21.56 -10.20
CA THR A 145 -5.81 -22.03 -10.81
C THR A 145 -6.62 -20.87 -11.37
N GLN A 146 -7.20 -21.07 -12.55
CA GLN A 146 -8.16 -20.15 -13.13
C GLN A 146 -9.50 -20.25 -12.42
N ALA A 147 -10.05 -19.10 -12.06
CA ALA A 147 -11.42 -18.92 -11.62
C ALA A 147 -12.28 -18.36 -12.76
N THR A 148 -13.50 -17.94 -12.46
CA THR A 148 -14.35 -17.30 -13.47
C THR A 148 -13.76 -15.94 -13.84
N ASP A 149 -13.63 -15.69 -15.14
CA ASP A 149 -13.20 -14.39 -15.68
C ASP A 149 -14.10 -13.25 -15.15
N LEU A 150 -13.57 -12.03 -15.15
CA LEU A 150 -14.22 -10.88 -14.56
C LEU A 150 -15.41 -10.39 -15.41
N PHE A 151 -16.54 -10.09 -14.76
CA PHE A 151 -17.69 -9.47 -15.42
C PHE A 151 -18.58 -8.73 -14.43
N TYR A 152 -19.20 -7.62 -14.87
CA TYR A 152 -20.21 -6.92 -14.07
C TYR A 152 -21.52 -7.71 -14.03
N VAL A 153 -22.09 -7.84 -12.83
CA VAL A 153 -23.32 -8.60 -12.60
C VAL A 153 -24.55 -7.95 -13.21
N ALA A 154 -25.59 -8.76 -13.43
CA ALA A 154 -26.89 -8.25 -13.84
C ALA A 154 -27.45 -7.23 -12.84
N GLY A 155 -27.92 -6.09 -13.33
CA GLY A 155 -28.41 -4.97 -12.55
C GLY A 155 -27.33 -4.01 -12.03
N ASP A 156 -26.04 -4.28 -12.28
CA ASP A 156 -24.98 -3.31 -12.00
C ASP A 156 -25.01 -2.13 -12.97
N VAL A 157 -24.57 -0.94 -12.53
CA VAL A 157 -24.48 0.24 -13.40
C VAL A 157 -23.55 0.05 -14.60
N ASN A 158 -22.59 -0.86 -14.48
CA ASN A 158 -21.64 -1.23 -15.52
C ASN A 158 -21.97 -2.58 -16.18
N GLU A 159 -23.17 -3.12 -15.99
CA GLU A 159 -23.62 -4.35 -16.66
C GLU A 159 -23.36 -4.28 -18.18
N GLY A 160 -22.76 -5.35 -18.72
CA GLY A 160 -22.44 -5.46 -20.16
C GLY A 160 -21.22 -4.66 -20.62
N ARG A 161 -20.57 -3.88 -19.75
CA ARG A 161 -19.26 -3.27 -20.05
C ARG A 161 -18.15 -4.29 -19.80
N ASN A 162 -17.12 -4.26 -20.64
CA ASN A 162 -15.89 -5.02 -20.39
C ASN A 162 -15.14 -4.38 -19.22
N PRO A 163 -14.80 -5.16 -18.18
CA PRO A 163 -13.95 -4.66 -17.11
C PRO A 163 -12.57 -4.22 -17.61
N GLY A 164 -11.98 -3.27 -16.89
CA GLY A 164 -10.61 -2.79 -17.06
C GLY A 164 -9.87 -2.82 -15.74
N VAL A 165 -10.01 -3.92 -15.00
CA VAL A 165 -9.48 -4.11 -13.65
C VAL A 165 -7.96 -4.27 -13.70
N PHE A 166 -7.22 -3.35 -13.11
CA PHE A 166 -5.75 -3.38 -13.11
C PHE A 166 -5.15 -3.54 -11.72
N ALA A 167 -5.95 -3.46 -10.66
CA ALA A 167 -5.48 -3.58 -9.29
C ALA A 167 -6.58 -4.11 -8.36
N ASN A 168 -6.21 -4.85 -7.33
CA ASN A 168 -7.12 -5.37 -6.32
C ASN A 168 -6.48 -5.38 -4.93
N ALA A 169 -7.30 -5.35 -3.89
CA ALA A 169 -6.83 -5.44 -2.51
C ALA A 169 -7.86 -6.06 -1.57
N TYR A 170 -7.42 -6.70 -0.49
CA TYR A 170 -8.29 -7.25 0.55
C TYR A 170 -8.32 -6.43 1.82
N THR A 171 -9.52 -6.24 2.37
CA THR A 171 -9.66 -5.69 3.74
C THR A 171 -9.13 -6.64 4.80
N ASN A 172 -8.88 -6.11 5.99
CA ASN A 172 -8.41 -6.82 7.16
C ASN A 172 -7.12 -7.55 6.86
N ALA A 173 -6.19 -6.91 6.13
CA ALA A 173 -4.88 -7.42 5.72
C ALA A 173 -3.93 -7.63 6.92
N VAL A 174 -4.38 -8.43 7.87
CA VAL A 174 -3.69 -8.86 9.09
C VAL A 174 -3.69 -10.38 9.15
N PRO A 175 -2.75 -10.99 9.90
CA PRO A 175 -2.74 -12.42 10.10
C PRO A 175 -4.06 -12.95 10.66
N MET A 176 -4.53 -14.09 10.14
CA MET A 176 -5.68 -14.83 10.69
C MET A 176 -6.98 -14.02 10.85
N ALA A 177 -7.27 -13.06 9.95
CA ALA A 177 -8.56 -12.35 10.02
C ALA A 177 -9.74 -13.31 9.86
N SER A 178 -10.87 -12.95 10.47
CA SER A 178 -12.07 -13.79 10.41
C SER A 178 -12.83 -13.66 9.09
N ALA A 179 -12.72 -12.50 8.44
CA ALA A 179 -13.33 -12.21 7.15
C ALA A 179 -12.54 -11.16 6.37
N ASN A 180 -12.75 -11.12 5.06
CA ASN A 180 -12.30 -10.03 4.20
C ASN A 180 -13.29 -9.76 3.07
N VAL A 181 -13.13 -8.59 2.45
CA VAL A 181 -13.80 -8.16 1.23
C VAL A 181 -12.71 -7.83 0.22
N GLN A 182 -12.86 -8.32 -1.01
CA GLN A 182 -11.97 -7.98 -2.11
C GLN A 182 -12.52 -6.76 -2.86
N TYR A 183 -11.71 -5.71 -2.92
CA TYR A 183 -11.97 -4.53 -3.72
C TYR A 183 -11.08 -4.50 -4.95
N VAL A 184 -11.55 -3.88 -6.02
CA VAL A 184 -10.80 -3.67 -7.27
C VAL A 184 -10.91 -2.23 -7.74
N LEU A 185 -9.88 -1.76 -8.43
CA LEU A 185 -9.93 -0.53 -9.22
C LEU A 185 -10.08 -0.88 -10.69
N ASP A 186 -11.07 -0.27 -11.32
CA ASP A 186 -11.37 -0.46 -12.74
C ASP A 186 -11.12 0.85 -13.49
N SER A 187 -10.16 0.80 -14.42
CA SER A 187 -9.77 1.94 -15.26
C SER A 187 -10.71 2.20 -16.44
N ALA A 188 -11.46 1.18 -16.91
CA ALA A 188 -12.45 1.35 -17.97
C ALA A 188 -13.72 2.08 -17.48
N THR A 189 -14.03 1.96 -16.20
CA THR A 189 -15.21 2.58 -15.56
C THR A 189 -14.88 3.67 -14.54
N ASN A 190 -13.59 3.88 -14.24
CA ASN A 190 -13.11 4.84 -13.24
C ASN A 190 -13.73 4.61 -11.86
N SER A 191 -13.84 3.34 -11.46
CA SER A 191 -14.65 2.95 -10.30
C SER A 191 -13.90 2.07 -9.30
N LEU A 192 -14.38 2.10 -8.05
CA LEU A 192 -14.13 1.08 -7.04
C LEU A 192 -15.27 0.06 -7.12
N ALA A 193 -14.94 -1.22 -7.23
CA ALA A 193 -15.91 -2.31 -7.22
C ALA A 193 -15.52 -3.41 -6.21
N ILE A 194 -16.50 -4.22 -5.81
CA ILE A 194 -16.26 -5.47 -5.07
C ILE A 194 -16.16 -6.61 -6.06
N LEU A 195 -15.14 -7.45 -5.90
CA LEU A 195 -14.98 -8.69 -6.66
C LEU A 195 -15.46 -9.88 -5.83
N GLY A 196 -16.40 -10.64 -6.39
CA GLY A 196 -16.92 -11.90 -5.86
C GLY A 196 -15.92 -13.06 -5.96
N ASN A 197 -14.66 -12.83 -5.60
CA ASN A 197 -13.57 -13.80 -5.62
C ASN A 197 -13.63 -14.75 -6.85
N ASN A 198 -13.81 -16.06 -6.61
CA ASN A 198 -13.81 -17.09 -7.66
C ASN A 198 -15.03 -17.01 -8.61
N ALA A 199 -16.07 -16.28 -8.23
CA ALA A 199 -17.25 -16.09 -9.07
C ALA A 199 -17.02 -15.09 -10.21
N GLY A 200 -15.93 -14.30 -10.17
CA GLY A 200 -15.61 -13.31 -11.21
C GLY A 200 -16.54 -12.09 -11.24
N THR A 201 -17.56 -12.07 -10.38
CA THR A 201 -18.60 -11.05 -10.40
C THR A 201 -18.11 -9.73 -9.84
N LEU A 202 -18.26 -8.66 -10.60
CA LEU A 202 -18.00 -7.28 -10.19
C LEU A 202 -19.30 -6.58 -9.83
N SER A 203 -19.29 -5.90 -8.68
CA SER A 203 -20.37 -5.02 -8.22
C SER A 203 -19.80 -3.65 -7.90
N THR A 204 -20.19 -2.65 -8.69
CA THR A 204 -19.73 -1.28 -8.57
C THR A 204 -20.15 -0.70 -7.23
N VAL A 205 -19.18 -0.20 -6.47
CA VAL A 205 -19.43 0.48 -5.19
C VAL A 205 -19.66 1.96 -5.43
N SER A 206 -18.72 2.60 -6.14
CA SER A 206 -18.82 4.01 -6.51
C SER A 206 -17.81 4.40 -7.57
N GLN A 207 -18.06 5.53 -8.23
CA GLN A 207 -17.03 6.21 -9.03
C GLN A 207 -15.96 6.82 -8.12
N LEU A 208 -14.70 6.74 -8.54
CA LEU A 208 -13.60 7.42 -7.85
C LEU A 208 -13.74 8.93 -8.01
N THR A 209 -13.52 9.67 -6.92
CA THR A 209 -13.57 11.13 -6.95
C THR A 209 -12.39 11.77 -6.27
N LEU A 210 -11.95 12.92 -6.76
CA LEU A 210 -10.97 13.80 -6.13
C LEU A 210 -11.59 15.19 -6.00
N ASN A 211 -11.60 15.74 -4.79
CA ASN A 211 -12.23 17.04 -4.50
C ASN A 211 -13.69 17.12 -4.99
N GLY A 212 -14.45 16.02 -4.82
CA GLY A 212 -15.86 15.92 -5.21
C GLY A 212 -16.13 15.81 -6.71
N ARG A 213 -15.09 15.63 -7.53
CA ARG A 213 -15.22 15.42 -8.97
C ARG A 213 -14.75 14.04 -9.38
N ALA A 214 -15.45 13.42 -10.32
CA ALA A 214 -14.99 12.20 -10.98
C ALA A 214 -13.58 12.38 -11.54
N VAL A 215 -12.76 11.33 -11.41
CA VAL A 215 -11.41 11.28 -11.99
C VAL A 215 -11.37 10.29 -13.14
N ASP A 216 -10.40 10.50 -14.03
CA ASP A 216 -10.04 9.55 -15.09
C ASP A 216 -8.68 8.97 -14.75
N ILE A 217 -8.65 7.67 -14.46
CA ILE A 217 -7.46 6.94 -14.04
C ILE A 217 -7.00 6.03 -15.18
N SER A 218 -5.68 5.97 -15.41
CA SER A 218 -5.13 4.94 -16.30
C SER A 218 -5.04 3.57 -15.61
N SER A 219 -4.73 2.52 -16.36
CA SER A 219 -4.39 1.19 -15.84
C SER A 219 -2.96 1.04 -15.31
N VAL A 220 -2.22 2.15 -15.15
CA VAL A 220 -0.85 2.20 -14.65
C VAL A 220 -0.87 2.66 -13.19
N GLY A 221 -0.35 1.83 -12.29
CA GLY A 221 -0.37 2.08 -10.86
C GLY A 221 -0.55 0.81 -10.04
N GLY A 222 -1.14 0.94 -8.84
CA GLY A 222 -1.38 -0.18 -7.93
C GLY A 222 -2.35 0.20 -6.80
N PHE A 223 -2.84 -0.80 -6.09
CA PHE A 223 -3.84 -0.64 -5.03
C PHE A 223 -3.58 -1.65 -3.91
N ASP A 224 -3.56 -1.18 -2.67
CA ASP A 224 -3.46 -2.06 -1.49
C ASP A 224 -4.20 -1.46 -0.29
N ILE A 225 -4.57 -2.28 0.67
CA ILE A 225 -5.28 -1.90 1.89
C ILE A 225 -4.41 -2.20 3.10
N LEU A 226 -3.97 -1.13 3.77
CA LEU A 226 -3.28 -1.26 5.05
C LEU A 226 -4.30 -1.52 6.16
N SER A 227 -4.06 -2.55 6.98
CA SER A 227 -4.88 -2.83 8.15
C SER A 227 -4.03 -2.90 9.42
N MET A 228 -4.33 -2.05 10.41
CA MET A 228 -3.66 -2.11 11.71
C MET A 228 -4.22 -3.22 12.60
N MET A 229 -5.51 -3.48 12.46
CA MET A 229 -6.25 -4.58 13.08
C MET A 229 -7.50 -4.89 12.24
N GLU A 230 -8.16 -6.00 12.52
CA GLU A 230 -9.42 -6.34 11.86
C GLU A 230 -10.47 -5.23 12.09
N GLY A 231 -11.09 -4.78 11.00
CA GLY A 231 -12.04 -3.67 10.96
C GLY A 231 -11.40 -2.28 10.77
N ASP A 232 -10.08 -2.15 10.94
CA ASP A 232 -9.36 -0.89 10.71
C ASP A 232 -8.63 -0.96 9.36
N ASN A 233 -9.23 -0.34 8.34
CA ASN A 233 -8.80 -0.43 6.95
C ASN A 233 -8.56 0.95 6.36
N THR A 234 -7.39 1.17 5.78
CA THR A 234 -7.10 2.34 4.96
C THR A 234 -6.62 1.89 3.59
N ALA A 235 -7.36 2.28 2.55
CA ALA A 235 -6.99 2.00 1.17
C ALA A 235 -5.93 3.01 0.70
N TYR A 236 -4.93 2.51 -0.03
CA TYR A 236 -3.90 3.30 -0.70
C TYR A 236 -3.87 2.94 -2.18
N ALA A 237 -3.81 3.94 -3.05
CA ALA A 237 -3.72 3.73 -4.48
C ALA A 237 -2.64 4.62 -5.09
N LEU A 238 -1.73 4.00 -5.82
CA LEU A 238 -0.83 4.67 -6.75
C LEU A 238 -1.59 4.82 -8.06
N LEU A 239 -1.92 6.06 -8.44
CA LEU A 239 -2.74 6.34 -9.61
C LEU A 239 -2.06 7.35 -10.52
N SER A 240 -2.23 7.17 -11.83
CA SER A 240 -1.95 8.20 -12.83
C SER A 240 -3.25 8.89 -13.24
N ILE A 241 -3.34 10.19 -12.95
CA ILE A 241 -4.49 11.05 -13.30
C ILE A 241 -3.95 12.22 -14.10
N GLY A 242 -4.45 12.42 -15.33
CA GLY A 242 -3.95 13.47 -16.22
C GLY A 242 -2.46 13.33 -16.57
N GLY A 243 -1.91 12.11 -16.51
CA GLY A 243 -0.50 11.80 -16.79
C GLY A 243 0.47 12.02 -15.61
N VAL A 244 -0.04 12.39 -14.43
CA VAL A 244 0.78 12.57 -13.22
C VAL A 244 0.55 11.39 -12.27
N GLN A 245 1.62 10.71 -11.87
CA GLN A 245 1.56 9.66 -10.86
C GLN A 245 1.58 10.24 -9.46
N SER A 246 0.64 9.81 -8.63
CA SER A 246 0.51 10.26 -7.25
C SER A 246 -0.01 9.15 -6.37
N LEU A 247 0.31 9.22 -5.09
CA LEU A 247 -0.23 8.35 -4.07
C LEU A 247 -1.47 9.01 -3.44
N TYR A 248 -2.53 8.21 -3.29
CA TYR A 248 -3.78 8.61 -2.68
C TYR A 248 -4.12 7.64 -1.55
N SER A 249 -4.78 8.13 -0.51
CA SER A 249 -5.54 7.29 0.42
C SER A 249 -7.03 7.51 0.27
N PHE A 250 -7.83 6.55 0.69
CA PHE A 250 -9.27 6.74 0.85
C PHE A 250 -9.85 5.74 1.85
N LEU A 251 -11.00 6.08 2.40
CA LEU A 251 -11.80 5.14 3.18
C LEU A 251 -12.63 4.29 2.23
N LEU A 252 -12.71 3.00 2.51
CA LEU A 252 -13.56 2.08 1.75
C LEU A 252 -15.03 2.36 2.10
N PRO A 253 -15.82 2.86 1.16
CA PRO A 253 -17.21 3.19 1.43
C PRO A 253 -18.02 1.91 1.65
N GLN A 254 -18.98 1.98 2.58
CA GLN A 254 -20.09 1.03 2.61
C GLN A 254 -20.99 1.26 1.38
N ALA A 255 -21.89 0.33 1.07
CA ALA A 255 -22.77 0.41 -0.10
C ALA A 255 -23.45 1.80 -0.21
N GLY A 256 -23.25 2.47 -1.35
CA GLY A 256 -23.79 3.81 -1.64
C GLY A 256 -22.94 5.00 -1.17
N GLY A 257 -21.82 4.77 -0.48
CA GLY A 257 -20.83 5.81 -0.16
C GLY A 257 -19.88 6.08 -1.34
N MET A 258 -19.24 7.25 -1.35
CA MET A 258 -18.29 7.64 -2.41
C MET A 258 -16.86 7.30 -2.02
N ALA A 259 -16.11 6.68 -2.91
CA ALA A 259 -14.66 6.54 -2.80
C ALA A 259 -13.99 7.88 -3.14
N SER A 260 -13.79 8.72 -2.10
CA SER A 260 -13.15 10.02 -2.22
C SER A 260 -11.65 9.91 -1.95
N LEU A 261 -10.85 10.11 -2.99
CA LEU A 261 -9.41 10.12 -2.95
C LEU A 261 -8.92 11.33 -2.15
N ASN A 262 -8.07 11.05 -1.17
CA ASN A 262 -7.26 12.01 -0.44
C ASN A 262 -5.84 11.98 -1.01
N PHE A 263 -5.41 13.08 -1.62
CA PHE A 263 -4.08 13.21 -2.19
C PHE A 263 -3.00 13.23 -1.10
N LEU A 264 -2.01 12.34 -1.20
CA LEU A 264 -0.87 12.26 -0.26
C LEU A 264 0.39 12.90 -0.84
N GLY A 265 0.57 12.82 -2.15
CA GLY A 265 1.70 13.46 -2.84
C GLY A 265 1.90 12.89 -4.24
N GLU A 266 2.52 13.68 -5.11
CA GLU A 266 3.08 13.16 -6.36
C GLU A 266 4.21 12.19 -6.03
N VAL A 267 4.39 11.14 -6.83
CA VAL A 267 5.53 10.25 -6.65
C VAL A 267 6.68 10.68 -7.55
N GLY A 268 7.90 10.66 -7.01
CA GLY A 268 9.10 11.06 -7.74
C GLY A 268 9.31 10.26 -9.03
N THR A 269 9.79 10.92 -10.08
CA THR A 269 9.99 10.33 -11.41
C THR A 269 11.32 9.59 -11.58
N ALA A 270 12.05 9.35 -10.48
CA ALA A 270 13.42 8.82 -10.52
C ALA A 270 13.51 7.40 -11.12
N PHE A 271 12.42 6.64 -11.03
CA PHE A 271 12.32 5.26 -11.53
C PHE A 271 11.26 5.14 -12.65
N GLY A 272 11.06 6.23 -13.39
CA GLY A 272 10.06 6.30 -14.45
C GLY A 272 8.63 6.15 -13.94
N SER A 273 7.76 5.57 -14.78
CA SER A 273 6.40 5.22 -14.42
C SER A 273 6.41 3.98 -13.53
N MET A 274 5.75 4.06 -12.38
CA MET A 274 5.66 2.95 -11.44
C MET A 274 4.36 2.15 -11.61
N ASN A 275 4.43 0.85 -11.36
CA ASN A 275 3.31 -0.09 -11.30
C ASN A 275 3.34 -0.87 -10.00
N GLY A 276 2.21 -1.47 -9.66
CA GLY A 276 2.03 -2.23 -8.43
C GLY A 276 2.12 -1.38 -7.17
N LEU A 277 1.52 -1.89 -6.11
CA LEU A 277 1.61 -1.27 -4.80
C LEU A 277 1.39 -2.34 -3.75
N ALA A 278 2.35 -2.50 -2.83
CA ALA A 278 2.13 -3.22 -1.59
C ALA A 278 2.42 -2.30 -0.42
N VAL A 279 1.53 -2.26 0.56
CA VAL A 279 1.70 -1.49 1.79
C VAL A 279 1.84 -2.44 2.97
N ALA A 280 2.71 -2.08 3.90
CA ALA A 280 2.90 -2.84 5.12
C ALA A 280 3.08 -1.90 6.30
N ASN A 281 2.71 -2.36 7.48
CA ASN A 281 2.97 -1.64 8.72
C ASN A 281 4.50 -1.49 8.84
N ALA A 282 4.97 -0.25 8.97
CA ALA A 282 6.38 -0.03 9.25
C ALA A 282 6.70 -0.66 10.62
N PRO A 283 7.82 -1.38 10.77
CA PRO A 283 8.25 -1.82 12.09
C PRO A 283 8.37 -0.58 12.99
N ALA A 284 7.87 -0.67 14.22
CA ALA A 284 7.91 0.43 15.17
C ALA A 284 9.35 1.00 15.22
N PRO A 285 9.55 2.34 15.16
CA PRO A 285 10.87 2.92 15.29
C PRO A 285 11.51 2.41 16.58
N ILE A 286 12.60 1.66 16.50
CA ILE A 286 13.31 1.22 17.69
C ILE A 286 13.90 2.49 18.32
N PRO A 287 13.45 2.95 19.50
CA PRO A 287 14.04 4.12 20.12
C PRO A 287 15.50 3.80 20.43
N LEU A 288 16.42 4.44 19.70
CA LEU A 288 17.83 4.40 20.03
C LEU A 288 17.97 4.89 21.48
N PRO A 289 18.60 4.12 22.39
CA PRO A 289 18.83 4.59 23.74
C PRO A 289 19.56 5.93 23.66
N ALA A 290 18.99 6.99 24.24
CA ALA A 290 19.59 8.33 24.31
C ALA A 290 20.96 8.38 25.03
N GLY A 291 21.52 7.22 25.41
CA GLY A 291 22.76 7.08 26.17
C GLY A 291 24.06 7.17 25.37
N VAL A 292 24.05 7.12 24.03
CA VAL A 292 25.32 7.09 23.26
C VAL A 292 25.98 8.47 23.13
N PHE A 293 25.24 9.57 23.37
CA PHE A 293 25.83 10.92 23.36
C PHE A 293 26.26 11.46 24.73
N LEU A 294 26.00 10.74 25.83
CA LEU A 294 26.37 11.21 27.19
C LEU A 294 27.73 10.69 27.69
N LEU A 295 28.40 9.77 26.97
CA LEU A 295 29.72 9.29 27.38
C LEU A 295 30.90 10.17 26.92
N GLY A 296 30.68 11.10 25.98
CA GLY A 296 31.71 12.05 25.54
C GLY A 296 31.86 13.29 26.44
N GLY A 297 30.81 13.69 27.15
CA GLY A 297 30.81 14.91 27.98
C GLY A 297 31.32 14.72 29.41
N ALA A 298 31.26 13.49 29.95
CA ALA A 298 31.60 13.24 31.36
C ALA A 298 33.11 13.11 31.65
N LEU A 299 33.95 12.96 30.62
CA LEU A 299 35.42 12.89 30.79
C LEU A 299 36.14 14.24 30.64
N ALA A 300 35.47 15.29 30.13
CA ALA A 300 36.06 16.62 30.00
C ALA A 300 35.91 17.51 31.27
N GLY A 301 35.01 17.15 32.19
CA GLY A 301 34.69 17.96 33.37
C GLY A 301 35.60 17.78 34.59
N LEU A 302 36.45 16.75 34.62
CA LEU A 302 37.29 16.42 35.79
C LEU A 302 38.71 17.03 35.75
N GLY A 303 39.07 17.75 34.68
CA GLY A 303 40.41 18.32 34.50
C GLY A 303 40.65 19.72 35.09
N PHE A 304 39.61 20.44 35.51
CA PHE A 304 39.72 21.88 35.81
C PHE A 304 39.61 22.30 37.28
N LEU A 305 39.66 21.38 38.24
CA LEU A 305 39.64 21.71 39.67
C LEU A 305 40.90 21.24 40.40
N ARG A 306 42.06 21.81 40.05
CA ARG A 306 43.20 21.85 40.99
C ARG A 306 44.16 22.99 40.67
N ARG A 307 43.95 24.15 41.31
CA ARG A 307 45.02 25.08 41.78
C ARG A 307 44.42 26.35 42.40
N ARG A 308 44.44 26.45 43.73
CA ARG A 308 45.07 27.53 44.53
C ARG A 308 44.44 27.70 45.93
N ALA A 309 45.25 27.42 46.95
CA ALA A 309 45.45 28.15 48.21
C ALA A 309 46.47 27.30 49.01
N VAL A 310 47.54 27.77 49.66
CA VAL A 310 47.70 28.92 50.55
C VAL A 310 49.18 29.38 50.56
N ARG A 311 49.35 30.65 50.95
CA ARG A 311 50.53 31.51 51.15
C ARG A 311 51.67 30.94 52.01
N ALA A 312 52.88 31.45 51.75
CA ALA A 312 53.70 32.18 52.72
C ALA A 312 54.11 33.52 52.08
#